data_AF-A0A1A8FHK0-F1
#
_entry.id   AF-A0A1A8FHK0-F1
#
_cell.length_a   1.000
_cell.length_b   1.000
_cell.length_c   1.000
_cell.angle_alpha   90.00
_cell.angle_beta   90.00
_cell.angle_gamma   90.00
#
_symmetry.space_group_name_H-M   'P 1'
#
loop_
_entity.id
_entity.type
_entity.pdbx_description
1 polymer ?
#
loop_
_entity_poly.entity_id
_entity_poly.type
_entity_poly.pdbx_seq_one_letter_code
_entity_poly.pdbx_strand_id
1 'polypeptide(L)'
;ACLPGHRKMLHNKCSAVCSQASCDVNARCSLQGSKVKCTCKSNYEGDGRICVPRNPCLENNGGCPINSTVCVFRGPNNFSCECMSGMLPVGGSIESGCQLQSACSPDTCDPTASCQTQLDGKPRCVCELGHIGDGRRCYGNLMERLMELDSSSSLRGNLTGAVELFERGCSKVLRRSGPF
;
A
#
# COMPACT_ATOMS: atom_id res chain seq x y z
N ALA A 1 -55.29 -13.22 -24.44
CA ALA A 1 -54.32 -13.33 -23.33
C ALA A 1 -53.70 -11.96 -23.08
N CYS A 2 -53.21 -11.66 -21.87
CA CYS A 2 -52.49 -10.41 -21.61
C CYS A 2 -51.01 -10.56 -22.00
N LEU A 3 -50.36 -9.44 -22.34
CA LEU A 3 -48.90 -9.40 -22.56
C LEU A 3 -48.14 -9.75 -21.27
N PRO A 4 -46.90 -10.27 -21.37
CA PRO A 4 -46.02 -10.47 -20.21
C PRO A 4 -45.95 -9.21 -19.34
N GLY A 5 -46.01 -9.37 -18.02
CA GLY A 5 -46.04 -8.27 -17.06
C GLY A 5 -47.43 -7.61 -16.85
N HIS A 6 -48.47 -8.11 -17.51
CA HIS A 6 -49.86 -7.66 -17.32
C HIS A 6 -50.74 -8.81 -16.83
N ARG A 7 -51.62 -8.53 -15.86
CA ARG A 7 -52.61 -9.48 -15.34
C ARG A 7 -54.01 -9.05 -15.77
N LYS A 8 -54.88 -10.04 -16.05
CA LYS A 8 -56.30 -9.80 -16.31
C LYS A 8 -56.96 -9.33 -15.01
N MET A 9 -57.52 -8.13 -15.03
CA MET A 9 -58.33 -7.55 -13.95
C MET A 9 -59.83 -7.76 -14.25
N LEU A 10 -60.70 -7.26 -13.36
CA LEU A 10 -62.15 -7.25 -13.55
C LEU A 10 -62.51 -6.62 -14.92
N HIS A 11 -63.51 -7.18 -15.61
CA HIS A 11 -63.94 -6.80 -16.97
C HIS A 11 -62.96 -7.13 -18.12
N ASN A 12 -62.15 -8.20 -18.00
CA ASN A 12 -61.22 -8.64 -19.07
C ASN A 12 -60.13 -7.60 -19.45
N LYS A 13 -59.95 -6.54 -18.66
CA LYS A 13 -58.93 -5.52 -18.91
C LYS A 13 -57.56 -6.00 -18.41
N CYS A 14 -56.54 -5.90 -19.24
CA CYS A 14 -55.16 -6.18 -18.83
C CYS A 14 -54.57 -4.94 -18.15
N SER A 15 -54.12 -5.08 -16.90
CA SER A 15 -53.40 -4.02 -16.19
C SER A 15 -51.96 -4.45 -15.92
N ALA A 16 -51.04 -3.50 -16.01
CA ALA A 16 -49.67 -3.68 -15.55
C ALA A 16 -49.68 -4.09 -14.08
N VAL A 17 -48.88 -5.10 -13.74
CA VAL A 17 -48.73 -5.56 -12.35
C VAL A 17 -47.26 -5.53 -11.98
N CYS A 18 -47.00 -5.02 -10.78
CA CYS A 18 -45.71 -5.17 -10.14
C CYS A 18 -45.53 -6.61 -9.70
N SER A 19 -44.67 -7.34 -10.41
CA SER A 19 -44.26 -8.69 -10.09
C SER A 19 -42.75 -8.75 -9.92
N GLN A 20 -42.26 -9.80 -9.26
CA GLN A 20 -40.83 -9.99 -9.01
C GLN A 20 -40.00 -10.19 -10.29
N ALA A 21 -40.66 -10.53 -11.41
CA ALA A 21 -40.05 -10.58 -12.74
C ALA A 21 -40.07 -9.24 -13.49
N SER A 22 -40.76 -8.22 -12.96
CA SER A 22 -40.97 -6.95 -13.68
C SER A 22 -39.78 -5.98 -13.51
N CYS A 23 -39.01 -6.10 -12.42
CA CYS A 23 -37.89 -5.25 -12.04
C CYS A 23 -36.73 -6.09 -11.48
N ASP A 24 -35.56 -5.47 -11.34
CA ASP A 24 -34.43 -6.07 -10.63
C ASP A 24 -34.81 -6.47 -9.19
N VAL A 25 -34.16 -7.50 -8.63
CA VAL A 25 -34.33 -7.92 -7.22
C VAL A 25 -33.97 -6.79 -6.25
N ASN A 26 -33.07 -5.90 -6.64
CA ASN A 26 -32.64 -4.71 -5.92
C ASN A 26 -33.39 -3.45 -6.34
N ALA A 27 -34.53 -3.56 -7.01
CA ALA A 27 -35.42 -2.46 -7.34
C ALA A 27 -36.74 -2.51 -6.56
N ARG A 28 -37.37 -1.34 -6.41
CA ARG A 28 -38.76 -1.18 -5.99
C ARG A 28 -39.61 -1.03 -7.24
N CYS A 29 -40.64 -1.86 -7.33
CA CYS A 29 -41.64 -1.73 -8.38
C CYS A 29 -42.77 -0.78 -7.93
N SER A 30 -43.16 0.13 -8.82
CA SER A 30 -44.30 1.03 -8.66
C SER A 30 -45.10 1.12 -9.96
N LEU A 31 -46.38 1.50 -9.87
CA LEU A 31 -47.20 1.79 -11.05
C LEU A 31 -47.25 3.30 -11.25
N GLN A 32 -46.84 3.77 -12.43
CA GLN A 32 -47.04 5.15 -12.86
C GLN A 32 -48.08 5.15 -13.99
N GLY A 33 -49.35 5.36 -13.62
CA GLY A 33 -50.49 5.15 -14.51
C GLY A 33 -50.64 3.68 -14.90
N SER A 34 -50.61 3.39 -16.21
CA SER A 34 -50.71 2.03 -16.75
C SER A 34 -49.34 1.36 -16.99
N LYS A 35 -48.23 2.01 -16.61
CA LYS A 35 -46.87 1.50 -16.85
C LYS A 35 -46.20 1.07 -15.55
N VAL A 36 -45.44 -0.02 -15.61
CA VAL A 36 -44.53 -0.43 -14.54
C VAL A 36 -43.33 0.50 -14.53
N LYS A 37 -43.04 1.09 -13.37
CA LYS A 37 -41.84 1.87 -13.09
C LYS A 37 -41.00 1.14 -12.05
N CYS A 38 -39.76 0.85 -12.42
CA CYS A 38 -38.77 0.28 -11.53
C CYS A 38 -37.82 1.38 -11.09
N THR A 39 -37.52 1.46 -9.79
CA THR A 39 -36.53 2.38 -9.25
C THR A 39 -35.61 1.56 -8.35
N CYS A 40 -34.29 1.69 -8.49
CA CYS A 40 -33.36 0.99 -7.61
C CYS A 40 -33.63 1.30 -6.13
N LYS A 41 -33.43 0.31 -5.27
CA LYS A 41 -33.50 0.48 -3.82
C LYS A 41 -32.38 1.43 -3.37
N SER A 42 -32.49 1.93 -2.15
CA SER A 42 -31.44 2.75 -1.53
C SER A 42 -30.09 2.04 -1.63
N ASN A 43 -29.02 2.79 -1.90
CA ASN A 43 -27.65 2.31 -2.06
C ASN A 43 -27.35 1.49 -3.33
N TYR A 44 -28.32 1.40 -4.26
CA TYR A 44 -28.14 0.81 -5.58
C TYR A 44 -28.36 1.86 -6.67
N GLU A 45 -27.74 1.68 -7.82
CA GLU A 45 -27.83 2.56 -8.98
C GLU A 45 -28.08 1.76 -10.27
N GLY A 46 -28.62 2.43 -11.28
CA GLY A 46 -29.02 1.84 -12.54
C GLY A 46 -30.41 2.29 -12.99
N ASP A 47 -31.00 1.57 -13.93
CA ASP A 47 -32.27 1.94 -14.58
C ASP A 47 -33.52 1.33 -13.91
N GLY A 48 -33.34 0.60 -12.81
CA GLY A 48 -34.41 -0.12 -12.09
C GLY A 48 -34.72 -1.52 -12.63
N ARG A 49 -34.32 -1.83 -13.88
CA ARG A 49 -34.36 -3.20 -14.43
C ARG A 49 -33.04 -3.93 -14.20
N ILE A 50 -31.95 -3.17 -14.14
CA ILE A 50 -30.63 -3.58 -13.70
C ILE A 50 -30.24 -2.63 -12.58
N CYS A 51 -30.03 -3.16 -11.39
CA CYS A 51 -29.58 -2.39 -10.23
C CYS A 51 -28.29 -2.97 -9.68
N VAL A 52 -27.21 -2.21 -9.79
CA VAL A 52 -25.91 -2.57 -9.23
C VAL A 52 -25.69 -1.84 -7.89
N PRO A 53 -24.98 -2.45 -6.93
CA PRO A 53 -24.59 -1.75 -5.72
C PRO A 53 -23.81 -0.48 -6.07
N ARG A 54 -24.21 0.66 -5.51
CA ARG A 54 -23.43 1.89 -5.63
C ARG A 54 -22.09 1.66 -4.96
N ASN A 55 -20.99 1.84 -5.68
CA ASN A 55 -19.65 1.64 -5.14
C ASN A 55 -18.94 2.99 -4.95
N PRO A 56 -18.84 3.50 -3.71
CA PRO A 56 -18.16 4.77 -3.43
C PRO A 56 -16.69 4.79 -3.84
N CYS A 57 -16.02 3.63 -3.90
CA CYS A 57 -14.61 3.54 -4.30
C CYS A 57 -14.37 3.94 -5.77
N LEU A 58 -15.40 3.91 -6.62
CA LEU A 58 -15.29 4.32 -8.03
C LEU A 58 -15.19 5.85 -8.18
N GLU A 59 -15.58 6.61 -7.16
CA GLU A 59 -15.51 8.07 -7.15
C GLU A 59 -14.48 8.52 -6.10
N ASN A 60 -13.42 9.21 -6.54
CA ASN A 60 -12.41 9.80 -5.66
C ASN A 60 -11.87 8.82 -4.58
N ASN A 61 -11.67 7.54 -4.92
CA ASN A 61 -11.22 6.49 -3.98
C ASN A 61 -12.07 6.42 -2.70
N GLY A 62 -13.39 6.67 -2.78
CA GLY A 62 -14.28 6.71 -1.61
C GLY A 62 -13.97 7.84 -0.62
N GLY A 63 -13.12 8.80 -0.99
CA GLY A 63 -12.59 9.82 -0.07
C GLY A 63 -11.41 9.32 0.79
N CYS A 64 -10.89 8.11 0.55
CA CYS A 64 -9.72 7.60 1.25
C CYS A 64 -8.44 8.36 0.84
N PRO A 65 -7.49 8.61 1.76
CA PRO A 65 -6.26 9.34 1.45
C PRO A 65 -5.48 8.78 0.27
N ILE A 66 -5.19 9.64 -0.69
CA ILE A 66 -4.49 9.26 -1.93
C ILE A 66 -3.06 8.78 -1.65
N ASN A 67 -2.49 7.98 -2.57
CA ASN A 67 -1.10 7.48 -2.59
C ASN A 67 -0.68 6.51 -1.48
N SER A 68 -1.44 6.38 -0.39
CA SER A 68 -1.06 5.49 0.74
C SER A 68 -2.17 4.53 1.17
N THR A 69 -3.39 4.71 0.67
CA THR A 69 -4.54 3.87 1.00
C THR A 69 -5.26 3.37 -0.26
N VAL A 70 -6.02 2.30 -0.09
CA VAL A 70 -6.95 1.74 -1.08
C VAL A 70 -8.35 1.72 -0.49
N CYS A 71 -9.33 2.13 -1.29
CA CYS A 71 -10.74 1.94 -0.93
C CYS A 71 -11.17 0.50 -1.20
N VAL A 72 -11.71 -0.13 -0.17
CA VAL A 72 -12.24 -1.50 -0.22
C VAL A 72 -13.75 -1.44 -0.17
N PHE A 73 -14.39 -1.89 -1.25
CA PHE A 73 -15.84 -1.98 -1.33
C PHE A 73 -16.36 -3.07 -0.38
N ARG A 74 -17.23 -2.70 0.56
CA ARG A 74 -17.79 -3.60 1.59
C ARG A 74 -19.26 -3.95 1.37
N GLY A 75 -19.90 -3.34 0.37
CA GLY A 75 -21.29 -3.58 0.02
C GLY A 75 -21.98 -2.31 -0.49
N PRO A 76 -23.29 -2.38 -0.79
CA PRO A 76 -24.02 -1.26 -1.38
C PRO A 76 -23.85 0.04 -0.59
N ASN A 77 -23.22 1.05 -1.21
CA ASN A 77 -22.86 2.33 -0.61
C ASN A 77 -22.06 2.22 0.71
N ASN A 78 -21.31 1.13 0.88
CA ASN A 78 -20.50 0.85 2.06
C ASN A 78 -19.06 0.50 1.65
N PHE A 79 -18.08 1.07 2.35
CA PHE A 79 -16.67 0.93 2.01
C PHE A 79 -15.79 1.10 3.26
N SER A 80 -14.53 0.71 3.15
CA SER A 80 -13.50 0.98 4.16
C SER A 80 -12.21 1.42 3.48
N CYS A 81 -11.44 2.29 4.13
CA CYS A 81 -10.08 2.61 3.69
C CYS A 81 -9.09 1.66 4.35
N GLU A 82 -8.16 1.12 3.57
CA GLU A 82 -7.09 0.25 4.06
C GLU A 82 -5.74 0.78 3.60
N CYS A 83 -4.70 0.67 4.43
CA CYS A 83 -3.34 1.00 4.02
C CYS A 83 -2.88 0.06 2.89
N MET A 84 -2.07 0.57 1.97
CA MET A 84 -1.39 -0.31 1.02
C MET A 84 -0.45 -1.28 1.77
N SER A 85 -0.12 -2.39 1.12
CA SER A 85 0.73 -3.44 1.73
C SER A 85 2.04 -2.85 2.28
N GLY A 86 2.37 -3.24 3.52
CA GLY A 86 3.58 -2.77 4.22
C GLY A 86 3.45 -1.42 4.90
N MET A 87 2.33 -0.71 4.73
CA MET A 87 2.12 0.62 5.33
C MET A 87 1.23 0.55 6.57
N LEU A 88 1.49 1.45 7.52
CA LEU A 88 0.71 1.61 8.75
C LEU A 88 0.09 3.01 8.85
N PRO A 89 -1.03 3.16 9.57
CA PRO A 89 -1.68 4.45 9.75
C PRO A 89 -0.77 5.47 10.45
N VAL A 90 -0.68 6.68 9.90
CA VAL A 90 0.04 7.78 10.53
C VAL A 90 -0.75 8.26 11.75
N GLY A 91 -0.11 8.32 12.92
CA GLY A 91 -0.78 8.76 14.15
C GLY A 91 -1.91 7.83 14.62
N GLY A 92 -1.95 6.58 14.16
CA GLY A 92 -2.96 5.59 14.52
C GLY A 92 -4.31 5.76 13.80
N SER A 93 -4.45 6.74 12.90
CA SER A 93 -5.67 6.95 12.10
C SER A 93 -5.36 6.86 10.61
N ILE A 94 -6.22 6.12 9.87
CA ILE A 94 -6.10 5.99 8.41
C ILE A 94 -6.45 7.32 7.72
N GLU A 95 -7.21 8.21 8.35
CA GLU A 95 -7.59 9.52 7.79
C GLU A 95 -6.38 10.44 7.54
N SER A 96 -5.32 10.28 8.33
CA SER A 96 -4.04 10.98 8.16
C SER A 96 -3.14 10.35 7.08
N GLY A 97 -3.62 9.29 6.42
CA GLY A 97 -2.85 8.50 5.47
C GLY A 97 -2.02 7.40 6.14
N CYS A 98 -1.28 6.67 5.32
CA CYS A 98 -0.39 5.60 5.77
C CYS A 98 1.04 5.87 5.36
N GLN A 99 1.99 5.34 6.13
CA GLN A 99 3.42 5.38 5.82
C GLN A 99 4.03 4.00 6.01
N LEU A 100 5.10 3.70 5.27
CA LEU A 100 5.89 2.50 5.56
C LEU A 100 6.44 2.63 6.98
N GLN A 101 6.20 1.59 7.79
CA GLN A 101 6.90 1.51 9.06
C GLN A 101 8.38 1.26 8.77
N SER A 102 9.26 2.13 9.26
CA SER A 102 10.69 1.97 9.06
C SER A 102 11.13 0.61 9.61
N ALA A 103 11.64 -0.23 8.72
CA ALA A 103 12.38 -1.44 9.08
C ALA A 103 13.84 -1.13 9.43
N CYS A 104 14.25 0.14 9.35
CA CYS A 104 15.59 0.60 9.64
C CYS A 104 15.71 1.06 11.10
N SER A 105 16.63 0.42 11.82
CA SER A 105 17.16 0.81 13.12
C SER A 105 18.70 0.92 13.03
N PRO A 106 19.38 1.50 14.03
CA PRO A 106 20.84 1.65 14.02
C PRO A 106 21.62 0.35 13.77
N ASP A 107 21.08 -0.80 14.21
CA ASP A 107 21.73 -2.11 14.08
C ASP A 107 21.25 -2.91 12.86
N THR A 108 20.42 -2.34 11.99
CA THR A 108 19.82 -3.06 10.85
C THR A 108 20.82 -3.31 9.72
N CYS A 109 21.66 -2.31 9.43
CA CYS A 109 22.66 -2.33 8.37
C CYS A 109 24.04 -2.10 8.96
N ASP A 110 25.08 -2.32 8.16
CA ASP A 110 26.43 -1.90 8.51
C ASP A 110 26.44 -0.38 8.81
N PRO A 111 27.24 0.12 9.78
CA PRO A 111 27.36 1.55 10.04
C PRO A 111 27.78 2.39 8.82
N THR A 112 28.46 1.77 7.83
CA THR A 112 28.86 2.38 6.55
C THR A 112 27.91 2.01 5.40
N ALA A 113 26.66 1.65 5.73
CA ALA A 113 25.61 1.38 4.76
C ALA A 113 24.38 2.26 4.98
N SER A 114 23.77 2.67 3.87
CA SER A 114 22.47 3.33 3.87
C SER A 114 21.35 2.29 4.01
N CYS A 115 20.41 2.53 4.93
CA CYS A 115 19.22 1.70 5.11
C CYS A 115 17.98 2.36 4.49
N GLN A 116 17.22 1.59 3.71
CA GLN A 116 15.92 2.00 3.18
C GLN A 116 14.89 0.90 3.39
N THR A 117 13.66 1.24 3.75
CA THR A 117 12.57 0.26 3.85
C THR A 117 11.94 0.03 2.48
N GLN A 118 11.85 -1.21 2.05
CA GLN A 118 11.21 -1.61 0.80
C GLN A 118 9.68 -1.76 0.98
N LEU A 119 8.96 -1.85 -0.14
CA LEU A 119 7.49 -2.01 -0.16
C LEU A 119 7.01 -3.32 0.50
N ASP A 120 7.86 -4.34 0.58
CA ASP A 120 7.57 -5.58 1.30
C ASP A 120 7.79 -5.46 2.82
N GLY A 121 8.10 -4.25 3.30
CA GLY A 121 8.38 -3.96 4.70
C GLY A 121 9.77 -4.41 5.18
N LYS A 122 10.66 -4.85 4.28
CA LYS A 122 12.01 -5.29 4.65
C LYS A 122 13.04 -4.18 4.47
N PRO A 123 14.14 -4.21 5.25
CA PRO A 123 15.23 -3.26 5.05
C PRO A 123 16.11 -3.69 3.88
N ARG A 124 16.43 -2.73 3.02
CA ARG A 124 17.47 -2.78 2.00
C ARG A 124 18.66 -1.99 2.49
N CYS A 125 19.79 -2.67 2.64
CA CYS A 125 21.06 -2.05 2.98
C CYS A 125 21.90 -1.89 1.71
N VAL A 126 22.52 -0.73 1.52
CA VAL A 126 23.44 -0.48 0.40
C VAL A 126 24.68 0.20 0.97
N CYS A 127 25.83 -0.45 0.80
CA CYS A 127 27.12 0.12 1.21
C CYS A 127 27.33 1.50 0.59
N GLU A 128 27.91 2.41 1.36
CA GLU A 128 28.24 3.75 0.90
C GLU A 128 29.32 3.73 -0.20
N LEU A 129 29.47 4.87 -0.89
CA LEU A 129 30.46 4.99 -1.96
C LEU A 129 31.87 4.65 -1.45
N GLY A 130 32.58 3.81 -2.23
CA GLY A 130 33.92 3.35 -1.87
C GLY A 130 33.96 2.08 -1.00
N HIS A 131 32.80 1.53 -0.64
CA HIS A 131 32.68 0.28 0.11
C HIS A 131 32.07 -0.84 -0.76
N ILE A 132 32.41 -2.10 -0.48
CA ILE A 132 31.77 -3.29 -1.07
C ILE A 132 31.22 -4.19 0.02
N GLY A 133 30.16 -4.93 -0.31
CA GLY A 133 29.57 -5.90 0.58
C GLY A 133 28.10 -6.12 0.31
N ASP A 134 27.42 -6.76 1.25
CA ASP A 134 25.99 -7.07 1.18
C ASP A 134 25.11 -6.00 1.86
N GLY A 135 25.72 -4.91 2.33
CA GLY A 135 25.05 -3.83 3.06
C GLY A 135 24.85 -4.12 4.55
N ARG A 136 24.92 -5.37 4.99
CA ARG A 136 24.99 -5.73 6.43
C ARG A 136 26.42 -5.83 6.92
N ARG A 137 27.35 -6.08 6.01
CA ARG A 137 28.78 -5.95 6.19
C ARG A 137 29.31 -5.17 4.99
N CYS A 138 29.99 -4.07 5.25
CA CYS A 138 30.60 -3.24 4.23
C CYS A 138 32.09 -3.11 4.53
N TYR A 139 32.89 -3.26 3.48
CA TYR A 139 34.34 -3.21 3.55
C TYR A 139 34.81 -2.03 2.72
N GLY A 140 35.49 -1.10 3.37
CA GLY A 140 36.11 0.05 2.73
C GLY A 140 37.56 -0.24 2.34
N ASN A 141 38.43 0.74 2.52
CA ASN A 141 39.85 0.59 2.22
C ASN A 141 40.63 -0.03 3.39
N LEU A 142 41.89 -0.45 3.12
CA LEU A 142 42.72 -1.10 4.13
C LEU A 142 42.98 -0.20 5.35
N MET A 143 43.06 1.11 5.15
CA MET A 143 43.30 2.05 6.25
C MET A 143 42.09 2.14 7.20
N GLU A 144 40.87 2.21 6.65
CA GLU A 144 39.63 2.16 7.44
C GLU A 144 39.56 0.89 8.28
N ARG A 145 39.89 -0.27 7.68
CA ARG A 145 39.88 -1.53 8.41
C ARG A 145 40.88 -1.58 9.57
N LEU A 146 42.07 -1.04 9.36
CA LEU A 146 43.10 -0.95 10.41
C LEU A 146 42.65 -0.04 11.55
N MET A 147 42.02 1.10 11.25
CA MET A 147 41.48 2.03 12.24
C MET A 147 40.30 1.41 13.02
N GLU A 148 39.41 0.68 12.37
CA GLU A 148 38.34 -0.06 13.03
C GLU A 148 38.88 -1.11 14.00
N LEU A 149 39.86 -1.90 13.56
CA LEU A 149 40.48 -2.93 14.40
C LEU A 149 41.19 -2.32 15.62
N ASP A 150 41.87 -1.18 15.43
CA ASP A 150 42.55 -0.49 16.53
C ASP A 150 41.59 0.24 17.49
N SER A 151 40.35 0.53 17.06
CA SER A 151 39.38 1.30 17.86
C SER A 151 38.34 0.42 18.57
N SER A 152 37.88 -0.66 17.92
CA SER A 152 36.66 -1.39 18.32
C SER A 152 36.82 -2.90 18.45
N SER A 153 37.96 -3.48 18.06
CA SER A 153 38.18 -4.93 18.09
C SER A 153 38.97 -5.42 19.31
N SER A 154 39.23 -6.73 19.38
CA SER A 154 40.15 -7.31 20.36
C SER A 154 41.59 -6.81 20.23
N LEU A 155 41.93 -6.18 19.10
CA LEU A 155 43.23 -5.56 18.82
C LEU A 155 43.29 -4.08 19.21
N ARG A 156 42.31 -3.58 19.97
CA ARG A 156 42.23 -2.17 20.34
C ARG A 156 43.53 -1.68 21.02
N GLY A 157 44.12 -0.61 20.48
CA GLY A 157 45.37 -0.03 20.95
C GLY A 157 46.63 -0.84 20.60
N ASN A 158 46.48 -2.02 20.00
CA ASN A 158 47.59 -2.91 19.65
C ASN A 158 48.11 -2.64 18.23
N LEU A 159 47.34 -1.91 17.41
CA LEU A 159 47.69 -1.53 16.05
C LEU A 159 48.07 -0.05 15.92
N THR A 160 48.00 0.73 17.00
CA THR A 160 48.25 2.18 16.98
C THR A 160 49.57 2.55 16.32
N GLY A 161 50.67 1.84 16.63
CA GLY A 161 51.96 2.08 15.99
C GLY A 161 51.97 1.75 14.49
N ALA A 162 51.23 0.73 14.05
CA ALA A 162 51.08 0.40 12.64
C ALA A 162 50.22 1.43 11.92
N VAL A 163 49.13 1.91 12.54
CA VAL A 163 48.30 2.99 12.03
C VAL A 163 49.13 4.25 11.81
N GLU A 164 49.89 4.70 12.82
CA GLU A 164 50.76 5.88 12.70
C GLU A 164 51.82 5.74 11.60
N LEU A 165 52.44 4.55 11.48
CA LEU A 165 53.43 4.28 10.44
C LEU A 165 52.82 4.41 9.04
N PHE A 166 51.66 3.79 8.84
CA PHE A 166 50.97 3.81 7.57
C PHE A 166 50.39 5.19 7.23
N GLU A 167 49.97 5.97 8.23
CA GLU A 167 49.50 7.33 8.01
C GLU A 167 50.61 8.24 7.45
N ARG A 168 51.84 8.07 7.96
CA ARG A 168 52.99 8.87 7.55
C ARG A 168 53.59 8.42 6.21
N GLY A 169 53.63 7.12 5.95
CA GLY A 169 54.36 6.55 4.80
C GLY A 169 53.50 6.18 3.58
N CYS A 170 52.26 5.73 3.79
CA CYS A 170 51.47 5.09 2.72
C CYS A 170 49.99 5.53 2.68
N SER A 171 49.59 6.53 3.47
CA SER A 171 48.18 6.93 3.64
C SER A 171 47.45 7.15 2.34
N LYS A 172 48.07 7.86 1.39
CA LYS A 172 47.46 8.16 0.09
C LYS A 172 47.18 6.90 -0.74
N VAL A 173 48.06 5.91 -0.68
CA VAL A 173 47.88 4.64 -1.40
C VAL A 173 46.82 3.82 -0.68
N LEU A 174 46.93 3.67 0.64
CA LEU A 174 46.05 2.80 1.43
C LEU A 174 44.61 3.30 1.55
N ARG A 175 44.38 4.63 1.51
CA ARG A 175 43.03 5.22 1.48
C ARG A 175 42.39 5.20 0.08
N ARG A 176 43.16 4.90 -0.96
CA ARG A 176 42.69 4.82 -2.36
C ARG A 176 42.73 3.40 -2.91
N SER A 177 43.28 2.45 -2.16
CA SER A 177 43.38 1.05 -2.55
C SER A 177 42.24 0.28 -1.89
N GLY A 178 41.57 -0.55 -2.70
CA GLY A 178 40.36 -1.26 -2.29
C GLY A 178 39.12 -0.70 -2.99
N PRO A 179 37.92 -1.06 -2.54
CA PRO A 179 37.65 -1.88 -1.35
C PRO A 179 38.03 -3.37 -1.54
N PHE A 180 38.34 -4.06 -0.44
CA PHE A 180 38.85 -5.45 -0.43
C PHE A 180 37.92 -6.41 0.32
#